data_AF-A0A3N0ZH31-F1
#
_entry.id   AF-A0A3N0ZH31-F1
#
_cell.length_a   1.000
_cell.length_b   1.000
_cell.length_c   1.000
_cell.angle_alpha   90.00
_cell.angle_beta   90.00
_cell.angle_gamma   90.00
#
_symmetry.space_group_name_H-M   'P 1'
#
loop_
_entity.id
_entity.type
_entity.pdbx_description
1 polymer ?
#
loop_
_entity_poly.entity_id
_entity_poly.type
_entity_poly.pdbx_seq_one_letter_code
_entity_poly.pdbx_strand_id
1 'polypeptide(L)'
;MKISTKLTIGVTGISVVLLFVAVLLFWTSNRVANLIIDIQELPKLQAKLGTLTIQHYQWVEALGVGTMLMKKPFTKALDPTKCDLGKWYYSFTPPEELKDEYVKVEEPHKRIHASGTKILDAVNKGDIETAIQIYQTETLPNLDSTRTALTNLRLGAMKIINKNLHNIENSMNNLKNIVIIAFAILLLLTSIISYFFLIKPLKQSFKKVISLAEAVSRGDFSAIKEE
;
A
#
# COMPACT_ATOMS: atom_id res chain seq x y z
N MET A 1 -37.22 -24.68 -32.61
CA MET A 1 -36.04 -23.80 -32.79
C MET A 1 -34.99 -24.54 -33.60
N LYS A 2 -34.44 -23.91 -34.65
CA LYS A 2 -33.40 -24.51 -35.51
C LYS A 2 -32.13 -24.81 -34.69
N ILE A 3 -31.35 -25.81 -35.10
CA ILE A 3 -30.10 -26.21 -34.42
C ILE A 3 -29.09 -25.06 -34.40
N SER A 4 -29.01 -24.30 -35.51
CA SER A 4 -28.17 -23.10 -35.60
C SER A 4 -28.49 -22.08 -34.51
N THR A 5 -29.78 -21.82 -34.25
CA THR A 5 -30.22 -20.91 -33.19
C THR A 5 -29.83 -21.40 -31.79
N LYS A 6 -29.84 -22.72 -31.54
CA LYS A 6 -29.40 -23.29 -30.25
C LYS A 6 -27.89 -23.12 -30.04
N LEU A 7 -27.11 -23.34 -31.10
CA LEU A 7 -25.65 -23.17 -31.07
C LEU A 7 -25.26 -21.71 -30.87
N THR A 8 -25.88 -20.77 -31.57
CA THR A 8 -25.58 -19.34 -31.40
C THR A 8 -25.89 -18.87 -29.98
N ILE A 9 -27.01 -19.31 -29.39
CA ILE A 9 -27.34 -19.01 -27.99
C ILE A 9 -26.27 -19.56 -27.02
N GLY A 10 -25.79 -20.79 -27.24
CA GLY A 10 -24.74 -21.39 -26.42
C GLY A 10 -23.42 -20.60 -26.49
N VAL A 11 -22.97 -20.26 -27.70
CA VAL A 11 -21.73 -19.49 -27.91
C VAL A 11 -21.86 -18.09 -27.33
N THR A 12 -22.95 -17.36 -27.62
CA THR A 12 -23.20 -16.03 -27.05
C THR A 12 -23.26 -16.08 -25.52
N GLY A 13 -23.90 -17.10 -24.95
CA GLY A 13 -23.95 -17.30 -23.50
C GLY A 13 -22.57 -17.44 -22.87
N ILE A 14 -21.67 -18.22 -23.48
CA ILE A 14 -20.28 -18.36 -23.03
C ILE A 14 -19.52 -17.04 -23.18
N SER A 15 -19.71 -16.31 -24.29
CA SER A 15 -19.07 -15.00 -24.49
C SER A 15 -19.50 -13.97 -23.45
N VAL A 16 -20.78 -13.92 -23.08
CA VAL A 16 -21.30 -13.05 -22.01
C VAL A 16 -20.67 -13.42 -20.66
N VAL A 17 -20.54 -14.72 -20.39
CA VAL A 17 -19.88 -15.21 -19.18
C VAL A 17 -18.40 -14.78 -19.12
N LEU A 18 -17.66 -14.88 -20.22
CA LEU A 18 -16.27 -14.43 -20.30
C LEU A 18 -16.14 -12.92 -20.09
N LEU A 19 -17.06 -12.13 -20.66
CA LEU A 19 -17.09 -10.68 -20.47
C LEU A 19 -17.37 -10.32 -19.00
N PHE A 20 -18.28 -11.04 -18.34
CA PHE A 20 -18.54 -10.87 -16.91
C PHE A 20 -17.29 -11.15 -16.05
N VAL A 21 -16.53 -12.20 -16.38
CA VAL A 21 -15.25 -12.49 -15.71
C VAL A 21 -14.27 -11.34 -15.88
N ALA A 22 -14.12 -10.80 -17.09
CA ALA A 22 -13.22 -9.69 -17.35
C ALA A 22 -13.60 -8.44 -16.52
N VAL A 23 -14.89 -8.12 -16.45
CA VAL A 23 -15.40 -7.00 -15.63
C VAL A 23 -15.14 -7.23 -14.14
N LEU A 24 -15.42 -8.43 -13.64
CA LEU A 24 -15.18 -8.79 -12.24
C LEU A 24 -13.69 -8.65 -11.89
N LEU A 25 -12.80 -9.20 -12.73
CA LEU A 25 -11.35 -9.13 -12.53
C LEU A 25 -10.85 -7.68 -12.54
N PHE A 26 -11.32 -6.87 -13.49
CA PHE A 26 -10.97 -5.45 -13.58
C PHE A 26 -11.44 -4.68 -12.35
N TRP A 27 -12.68 -4.89 -11.92
CA TRP A 27 -13.25 -4.26 -10.72
C TRP A 27 -12.46 -4.65 -9.45
N THR A 28 -12.16 -5.94 -9.27
CA THR A 28 -11.36 -6.41 -8.13
C THR A 28 -9.94 -5.85 -8.18
N SER A 29 -9.31 -5.82 -9.35
CA SER A 29 -7.96 -5.27 -9.52
C SER A 29 -7.91 -3.79 -9.12
N ASN A 30 -8.85 -2.98 -9.59
CA ASN A 30 -8.95 -1.57 -9.20
C ASN A 30 -9.23 -1.39 -7.71
N ARG A 31 -10.07 -2.27 -7.13
CA ARG A 31 -10.37 -2.24 -5.69
C ARG A 31 -9.13 -2.55 -4.85
N VAL A 32 -8.32 -3.54 -5.27
CA VAL A 32 -7.07 -3.92 -4.59
C VAL A 32 -6.01 -2.83 -4.76
N ALA A 33 -5.85 -2.26 -5.95
CA ALA A 33 -4.90 -1.17 -6.19
C ALA A 33 -5.13 0.03 -5.26
N ASN A 34 -6.41 0.42 -5.08
CA ASN A 34 -6.78 1.50 -4.17
C ASN A 34 -6.47 1.18 -2.68
N LEU A 35 -6.52 -0.09 -2.27
CA LEU A 35 -6.17 -0.50 -0.90
C LEU A 35 -4.65 -0.47 -0.64
N ILE A 36 -3.84 -0.63 -1.69
CA ILE A 36 -2.36 -0.68 -1.57
C ILE A 36 -1.76 0.73 -1.50
N ILE A 37 -2.36 1.73 -2.17
CA ILE A 37 -1.85 3.11 -2.22
C ILE A 37 -1.68 3.70 -0.80
N ASP A 38 -2.63 3.44 0.11
CA ASP A 38 -2.61 3.98 1.48
C ASP A 38 -1.45 3.44 2.34
N ILE A 39 -0.86 2.29 1.98
CA ILE A 39 0.18 1.62 2.78
C ILE A 39 1.58 2.20 2.49
N GLN A 40 1.79 2.84 1.33
CA GLN A 40 3.13 3.26 0.89
C GLN A 40 3.68 4.50 1.61
N GLU A 41 2.85 5.28 2.29
CA GLU A 41 3.27 6.52 2.96
C GLU A 41 3.97 6.28 4.31
N LEU A 42 3.76 5.11 4.93
CA LEU A 42 4.40 4.78 6.21
C LEU A 42 5.90 4.53 6.10
N PRO A 43 6.39 3.65 5.20
CA PRO A 43 7.83 3.45 5.06
C PRO A 43 8.56 4.76 4.77
N LYS A 44 7.93 5.66 3.99
CA LYS A 44 8.47 6.99 3.70
C LYS A 44 8.55 7.86 4.96
N LEU A 45 7.46 7.96 5.73
CA LEU A 45 7.46 8.73 6.98
C LEU A 45 8.46 8.16 7.98
N GLN A 46 8.51 6.84 8.16
CA GLN A 46 9.46 6.18 9.05
C GLN A 46 10.91 6.44 8.65
N ALA A 47 11.23 6.29 7.36
CA ALA A 47 12.56 6.59 6.83
C ALA A 47 12.91 8.06 7.06
N LYS A 48 11.96 8.98 6.81
CA LYS A 48 12.14 10.42 7.03
C LYS A 48 12.45 10.72 8.49
N LEU A 49 11.64 10.24 9.44
CA LEU A 49 11.85 10.48 10.88
C LEU A 49 13.20 9.90 11.36
N GLY A 50 13.59 8.73 10.83
CA GLY A 50 14.91 8.14 11.08
C GLY A 50 16.05 9.02 10.58
N THR A 51 15.98 9.50 9.33
CA THR A 51 16.96 10.43 8.76
C THR A 51 17.07 11.72 9.58
N LEU A 52 15.94 12.33 9.96
CA LEU A 52 15.92 13.56 10.75
C LEU A 52 16.59 13.38 12.11
N THR A 53 16.39 12.22 12.75
CA THR A 53 17.05 11.86 14.01
C THR A 53 18.56 11.72 13.82
N ILE A 54 19.01 10.99 12.79
CA ILE A 54 20.45 10.82 12.48
C ILE A 54 21.11 12.17 12.20
N GLN A 55 20.46 13.05 11.44
CA GLN A 55 20.97 14.38 11.15
C GLN A 55 21.18 15.22 12.43
N HIS A 56 20.33 15.06 13.44
CA HIS A 56 20.49 15.75 14.74
C HIS A 56 21.62 15.15 15.57
N TYR A 57 21.84 13.83 15.52
CA TYR A 57 23.05 13.23 16.09
C TYR A 57 24.32 13.79 15.45
N GLN A 58 24.37 13.87 14.12
CA GLN A 58 25.50 14.47 13.40
C GLN A 58 25.67 15.96 13.69
N TRP A 59 24.57 16.68 13.96
CA TRP A 59 24.62 18.08 14.36
C TRP A 59 25.28 18.24 15.73
N VAL A 60 24.85 17.43 16.70
CA VAL A 60 25.38 17.45 18.07
C VAL A 60 26.84 16.97 18.10
N GLU A 61 27.19 15.96 17.30
CA GLU A 61 28.58 15.50 17.12
C GLU A 61 29.48 16.59 16.52
N ALA A 62 29.02 17.30 15.48
CA ALA A 62 29.78 18.39 14.87
C ALA A 62 30.02 19.54 15.86
N LEU A 63 29.08 19.77 16.78
CA LEU A 63 29.22 20.77 17.84
C LEU A 63 30.22 20.31 18.91
N GLY A 64 29.99 19.13 19.50
CA GLY A 64 30.82 18.61 20.60
C GLY A 64 32.23 18.19 20.15
N VAL A 65 32.33 17.27 19.20
CA VAL A 65 33.63 16.76 18.74
C VAL A 65 34.28 17.75 17.79
N GLY A 66 33.53 18.22 16.78
CA GLY A 66 34.09 19.10 15.75
C GLY A 66 34.53 20.45 16.31
N THR A 67 33.61 21.15 16.98
CA THR A 67 33.85 22.55 17.38
C THR A 67 34.53 22.65 18.74
N MET A 68 33.99 22.02 19.78
CA MET A 68 34.55 22.17 21.13
C MET A 68 35.89 21.45 21.30
N LEU A 69 36.01 20.21 20.81
CA LEU A 69 37.24 19.41 20.97
C LEU A 69 38.29 19.71 19.87
N MET A 70 37.89 19.63 18.60
CA MET A 70 38.83 19.79 17.47
C MET A 70 39.01 21.25 17.00
N LYS A 71 38.31 22.21 17.61
CA LYS A 71 38.35 23.65 17.25
C LYS A 71 38.04 23.93 15.78
N LYS A 72 37.22 23.09 15.14
CA LYS A 72 36.75 23.31 13.75
C LYS A 72 35.60 24.33 13.74
N PRO A 73 35.48 25.15 12.68
CA PRO A 73 34.31 26.01 12.52
C PRO A 73 33.01 25.21 12.48
N PHE A 74 31.99 25.66 13.19
CA PHE A 74 30.66 25.08 13.12
C PHE A 74 29.91 25.58 11.88
N THR A 75 29.53 24.68 10.98
CA THR A 75 28.96 25.03 9.66
C THR A 75 27.49 24.67 9.50
N LYS A 76 26.86 24.05 10.51
CA LYS A 76 25.45 23.65 10.45
C LYS A 76 24.54 24.78 10.91
N ALA A 77 23.27 24.71 10.52
CA ALA A 77 22.28 25.74 10.86
C ALA A 77 22.04 25.82 12.37
N LEU A 78 22.08 27.04 12.92
CA LEU A 78 21.70 27.35 14.30
C LEU A 78 20.21 27.69 14.44
N ASP A 79 19.60 28.22 13.38
CA ASP A 79 18.17 28.47 13.34
C ASP A 79 17.39 27.13 13.24
N PRO A 80 16.52 26.79 14.21
CA PRO A 80 15.80 25.53 14.20
C PRO A 80 14.84 25.41 13.01
N THR A 81 14.42 26.52 12.39
CA THR A 81 13.51 26.48 11.23
C THR A 81 14.23 26.16 9.92
N LYS A 82 15.57 26.29 9.89
CA LYS A 82 16.38 26.12 8.66
C LYS A 82 16.98 24.73 8.51
N CYS A 83 16.99 23.92 9.57
CA CYS A 83 17.39 22.52 9.47
C CYS A 83 16.31 21.67 8.79
N ASP A 84 16.65 20.47 8.33
CA ASP A 84 15.70 19.61 7.62
C ASP A 84 14.52 19.17 8.50
N LEU A 85 14.73 19.04 9.82
CA LEU A 85 13.65 18.75 10.77
C LEU A 85 12.70 19.94 10.88
N GLY A 86 13.23 21.15 11.04
CA GLY A 86 12.43 22.38 11.09
C GLY A 86 11.62 22.58 9.81
N LYS A 87 12.26 22.52 8.65
CA LYS A 87 11.59 22.63 7.35
C LYS A 87 10.47 21.61 7.21
N TRP A 88 10.76 20.34 7.54
CA TRP A 88 9.75 19.29 7.48
C TRP A 88 8.61 19.55 8.46
N TYR A 89 8.93 19.89 9.71
CA TYR A 89 7.97 20.20 10.77
C TYR A 89 6.99 21.26 10.27
N TYR A 90 7.43 22.48 9.98
CA TYR A 90 6.51 23.55 9.58
C TYR A 90 5.78 23.34 8.24
N SER A 91 6.21 22.38 7.41
CA SER A 91 5.54 22.01 6.16
C SER A 91 4.54 20.85 6.29
N PHE A 92 4.64 20.05 7.36
CA PHE A 92 3.90 18.80 7.49
C PHE A 92 2.67 18.98 8.37
N THR A 93 1.52 18.53 7.89
CA THR A 93 0.29 18.45 8.68
C THR A 93 0.09 17.02 9.16
N PRO A 94 0.23 16.74 10.47
CA PRO A 94 -0.01 15.40 11.00
C PRO A 94 -1.51 15.05 10.93
N PRO A 95 -1.86 13.75 10.81
CA PRO A 95 -3.19 13.27 11.14
C PRO A 95 -3.59 13.68 12.56
N GLU A 96 -4.89 13.86 12.81
CA GLU A 96 -5.39 14.33 14.12
C GLU A 96 -4.96 13.39 15.25
N GLU A 97 -4.90 12.08 14.99
CA GLU A 97 -4.47 11.07 15.96
C GLU A 97 -2.98 11.14 16.36
N LEU A 98 -2.17 11.90 15.61
CA LEU A 98 -0.72 12.05 15.86
C LEU A 98 -0.34 13.46 16.32
N LYS A 99 -1.30 14.37 16.42
CA LYS A 99 -1.09 15.79 16.69
C LYS A 99 -0.42 16.02 18.03
N ASP A 100 -0.85 15.29 19.07
CA ASP A 100 -0.32 15.40 20.43
C ASP A 100 1.15 14.97 20.51
N GLU A 101 1.53 13.89 19.82
CA GLU A 101 2.92 13.45 19.71
C GLU A 101 3.75 14.41 18.86
N TYR A 102 3.15 14.92 17.78
CA TYR A 102 3.81 15.80 16.84
C TYR A 102 4.21 17.13 17.47
N VAL A 103 3.32 17.78 18.24
CA VAL A 103 3.64 19.07 18.90
C VAL A 103 4.76 18.96 19.95
N LYS A 104 4.95 17.77 20.55
CA LYS A 104 6.01 17.53 21.54
C LYS A 104 7.43 17.57 20.95
N VAL A 105 7.57 17.55 19.62
CA VAL A 105 8.89 17.63 18.94
C VAL A 105 9.47 19.05 19.00
N GLU A 106 8.63 20.08 18.92
CA GLU A 106 9.07 21.44 18.60
C GLU A 106 9.96 22.06 19.67
N GLU A 107 9.50 22.05 20.92
CA GLU A 107 10.20 22.71 22.02
C GLU A 107 11.58 22.11 22.33
N PRO A 108 11.75 20.78 22.50
CA PRO A 108 13.09 20.24 22.70
C PRO A 108 14.00 20.48 21.49
N HIS A 109 13.46 20.45 20.26
CA HIS A 109 14.23 20.78 19.06
C HIS A 109 14.73 22.23 19.06
N LYS A 110 13.88 23.21 19.39
CA LYS A 110 14.29 24.62 19.55
C LYS A 110 15.38 24.77 20.62
N ARG A 111 15.28 24.02 21.72
CA ARG A 111 16.27 24.09 22.82
C ARG A 111 17.64 23.54 22.42
N ILE A 112 17.74 22.51 21.58
CA ILE A 112 19.02 22.05 21.00
C ILE A 112 19.69 23.17 20.22
N HIS A 113 18.92 23.85 19.36
CA HIS A 113 19.44 24.93 18.53
C HIS A 113 19.85 26.16 19.34
N ALA A 114 19.06 26.50 20.36
CA ALA A 114 19.40 27.56 21.31
C ALA A 114 20.68 27.23 22.11
N SER A 115 20.85 25.99 22.58
CA SER A 115 22.06 25.58 23.30
C SER A 115 23.30 25.62 22.41
N GLY A 116 23.17 25.31 21.12
CA GLY A 116 24.25 25.47 20.14
C GLY A 116 24.79 26.90 20.07
N THR A 117 23.90 27.89 20.06
CA THR A 117 24.29 29.31 20.05
C THR A 117 25.09 29.67 21.30
N LYS A 118 24.60 29.26 22.49
CA LYS A 118 25.30 29.49 23.76
C LYS A 118 26.67 28.81 23.82
N ILE A 119 26.77 27.59 23.29
CA ILE A 119 28.02 26.82 23.24
C ILE A 119 29.04 27.53 22.35
N LEU A 120 28.64 28.01 21.18
CA LEU A 120 29.54 28.75 20.29
C LEU A 120 30.03 30.05 20.93
N ASP A 121 29.15 30.77 21.63
CA ASP A 121 29.55 31.98 22.36
C ASP A 121 30.57 31.69 23.45
N ALA A 122 30.41 30.59 24.21
CA ALA A 122 31.37 30.16 25.23
C ALA A 122 32.72 29.74 24.61
N VAL A 123 32.69 28.94 23.54
CA VAL A 123 33.89 28.53 22.79
C VAL A 123 34.65 29.74 22.24
N ASN A 124 33.95 30.71 21.67
CA ASN A 124 34.56 31.93 21.11
C ASN A 124 35.22 32.81 22.19
N LYS A 125 34.74 32.74 23.44
CA LYS A 125 35.33 33.41 24.60
C LYS A 125 36.47 32.60 25.24
N GLY A 126 36.75 31.39 24.74
CA GLY A 126 37.73 30.47 25.32
C GLY A 126 37.24 29.71 26.57
N ASP A 127 35.95 29.84 26.92
CA ASP A 127 35.35 29.19 28.08
C ASP A 127 34.80 27.81 27.70
N ILE A 128 35.71 26.84 27.60
CA ILE A 128 35.38 25.46 27.21
C ILE A 128 34.61 24.73 28.32
N GLU A 129 34.84 25.07 29.60
CA GLU A 129 34.16 24.42 30.71
C GLU A 129 32.65 24.72 30.69
N THR A 130 32.28 25.99 30.52
CA THR A 130 30.88 26.39 30.32
C THR A 130 30.27 25.74 29.08
N ALA A 131 31.02 25.65 27.97
CA ALA A 131 30.54 24.97 26.77
C ALA A 131 30.22 23.49 27.02
N ILE A 132 31.07 22.78 27.77
CA ILE A 132 30.85 21.37 28.16
C ILE A 132 29.61 21.26 29.06
N GLN A 133 29.45 22.16 30.03
CA GLN A 133 28.31 22.14 30.93
C GLN A 133 26.99 22.33 30.18
N ILE A 134 26.92 23.29 29.26
CA ILE A 134 25.72 23.54 28.43
C ILE A 134 25.46 22.34 27.50
N TYR A 135 26.51 21.75 26.93
CA TYR A 135 26.38 20.56 26.09
C TYR A 135 25.73 19.40 26.87
N GLN A 136 26.19 19.13 28.08
CA GLN A 136 25.70 18.03 28.92
C GLN A 136 24.31 18.27 29.51
N THR A 137 24.02 19.51 29.93
CA THR A 137 22.78 19.83 30.66
C THR A 137 21.64 20.34 29.78
N GLU A 138 21.95 20.93 28.62
CA GLU A 138 20.95 21.42 27.67
C GLU A 138 20.93 20.60 26.38
N THR A 139 22.08 20.40 25.72
CA THR A 139 22.09 19.81 24.37
C THR A 139 21.68 18.34 24.37
N LEU A 140 22.34 17.51 25.19
CA LEU A 140 22.08 16.07 25.23
C LEU A 140 20.66 15.70 25.71
N PRO A 141 20.10 16.31 26.78
CA PRO A 141 18.75 15.98 27.23
C PRO A 141 17.66 16.39 26.24
N ASN A 142 17.84 17.54 25.56
CA ASN A 142 16.89 17.98 24.54
C ASN A 142 17.02 17.16 23.24
N LEU A 143 18.21 16.66 22.91
CA LEU A 143 18.40 15.67 21.83
C LEU A 143 17.63 14.38 22.13
N ASP A 144 17.76 13.84 23.35
CA ASP A 144 17.03 12.63 23.76
C ASP A 144 15.51 12.86 23.76
N SER A 145 15.05 14.02 24.24
CA SER A 145 13.64 14.41 24.21
C SER A 145 13.09 14.50 22.79
N THR A 146 13.85 15.12 21.87
CA THR A 146 13.49 15.22 20.44
C THR A 146 13.43 13.82 19.81
N ARG A 147 14.44 12.98 20.04
CA ARG A 147 14.46 11.58 19.57
C ARG A 147 13.25 10.80 20.08
N THR A 148 12.92 10.96 21.35
CA THR A 148 11.79 10.26 21.99
C THR A 148 10.47 10.71 21.39
N ALA A 149 10.27 12.02 21.17
CA ALA A 149 9.08 12.54 20.50
C ALA A 149 8.94 12.01 19.06
N LEU A 150 10.02 12.02 18.28
CA LEU A 150 10.03 11.46 16.91
C LEU A 150 9.77 9.94 16.92
N THR A 151 10.26 9.23 17.92
CA THR A 151 10.02 7.79 18.10
C THR A 151 8.55 7.52 18.42
N ASN A 152 7.95 8.30 19.32
CA ASN A 152 6.53 8.18 19.65
C ASN A 152 5.65 8.47 18.44
N LEU A 153 5.99 9.50 17.66
CA LEU A 153 5.32 9.80 16.40
C LEU A 153 5.39 8.61 15.42
N ARG A 154 6.57 8.00 15.30
CA ARG A 154 6.79 6.79 14.49
C ARG A 154 5.93 5.61 14.95
N LEU A 155 5.86 5.37 16.27
CA LEU A 155 5.07 4.29 16.85
C LEU A 155 3.57 4.54 16.70
N GLY A 156 3.12 5.79 16.89
CA GLY A 156 1.73 6.19 16.65
C GLY A 156 1.32 5.93 15.19
N ALA A 157 2.14 6.35 14.23
CA ALA A 157 1.89 6.10 12.81
C ALA A 157 1.78 4.60 12.49
N MET A 158 2.66 3.76 13.07
CA MET A 158 2.57 2.31 12.95
C MET A 158 1.26 1.76 13.53
N LYS A 159 0.78 2.29 14.67
CA LYS A 159 -0.45 1.82 15.31
C LYS A 159 -1.69 2.11 14.47
N ILE A 160 -1.78 3.31 13.88
CA ILE A 160 -2.88 3.70 12.97
C ILE A 160 -2.93 2.74 11.79
N ILE A 161 -1.78 2.45 11.22
CA ILE A 161 -1.72 1.61 10.02
C ILE A 161 -1.90 0.14 10.36
N ASN A 162 -1.38 -0.38 11.48
CA ASN A 162 -1.65 -1.76 11.86
C ASN A 162 -3.16 -2.01 12.08
N LYS A 163 -3.87 -1.03 12.66
CA LYS A 163 -5.33 -1.06 12.76
C LYS A 163 -5.99 -1.09 11.38
N ASN A 164 -5.50 -0.30 10.43
CA ASN A 164 -6.01 -0.28 9.06
C ASN A 164 -5.61 -1.54 8.27
N LEU A 165 -4.43 -2.11 8.50
CA LEU A 165 -3.93 -3.32 7.86
C LEU A 165 -4.79 -4.51 8.21
N HIS A 166 -5.20 -4.70 9.47
CA HIS A 166 -6.15 -5.76 9.81
C HIS A 166 -7.49 -5.60 9.08
N ASN A 167 -7.98 -4.37 8.92
CA ASN A 167 -9.20 -4.11 8.13
C ASN A 167 -8.97 -4.39 6.63
N ILE A 168 -7.79 -4.07 6.11
CA ILE A 168 -7.38 -4.35 4.73
C ILE A 168 -7.24 -5.85 4.51
N GLU A 169 -6.57 -6.59 5.40
CA GLU A 169 -6.44 -8.05 5.35
C GLU A 169 -7.81 -8.74 5.34
N ASN A 170 -8.72 -8.33 6.22
CA ASN A 170 -10.09 -8.83 6.25
C ASN A 170 -10.85 -8.49 4.95
N SER A 171 -10.70 -7.26 4.45
CA SER A 171 -11.32 -6.83 3.20
C SER A 171 -10.76 -7.60 2.00
N MET A 172 -9.45 -7.86 1.97
CA MET A 172 -8.77 -8.65 0.95
C MET A 172 -9.24 -10.11 0.98
N ASN A 173 -9.38 -10.70 2.17
CA ASN A 173 -9.91 -12.05 2.34
C ASN A 173 -11.37 -12.14 1.87
N ASN A 174 -12.20 -11.15 2.20
CA ASN A 174 -13.58 -11.08 1.72
C ASN A 174 -13.64 -10.95 0.19
N LEU A 175 -12.83 -10.08 -0.42
CA LEU A 175 -12.73 -9.96 -1.88
C LEU A 175 -12.28 -11.26 -2.53
N LYS A 176 -11.25 -11.93 -1.98
CA LYS A 176 -10.79 -13.24 -2.44
C LYS A 176 -11.91 -14.27 -2.40
N ASN A 177 -12.66 -14.33 -1.30
CA ASN A 177 -13.77 -15.27 -1.14
C ASN A 177 -14.89 -14.98 -2.14
N ILE A 178 -15.25 -13.72 -2.37
CA ILE A 178 -16.24 -13.30 -3.39
C ILE A 178 -15.80 -13.79 -4.78
N VAL A 179 -14.54 -13.58 -5.14
CA VAL A 179 -13.99 -14.02 -6.44
C VAL A 179 -14.04 -15.54 -6.58
N ILE A 180 -13.60 -16.29 -5.56
CA ILE A 180 -13.62 -17.77 -5.58
C ILE A 180 -15.05 -18.30 -5.75
N ILE A 181 -16.01 -17.76 -4.99
CA ILE A 181 -17.42 -18.17 -5.07
C ILE A 181 -18.00 -17.82 -6.45
N ALA A 182 -17.72 -16.61 -6.96
CA ALA A 182 -18.19 -16.18 -8.28
C ALA A 182 -17.66 -17.09 -9.39
N PHE A 183 -16.37 -17.45 -9.37
CA PHE A 183 -15.78 -18.39 -10.33
C PHE A 183 -16.41 -19.79 -10.24
N ALA A 184 -16.66 -20.30 -9.04
CA ALA A 184 -17.31 -21.60 -8.84
C ALA A 184 -18.73 -21.63 -9.46
N ILE A 185 -19.53 -20.58 -9.22
CA ILE A 185 -20.87 -20.44 -9.81
C ILE A 185 -20.78 -20.35 -11.34
N LEU A 186 -19.83 -19.57 -11.84
CA LEU A 186 -19.64 -19.37 -13.27
C LEU A 186 -19.25 -20.67 -14.00
N LEU A 187 -18.39 -21.50 -13.40
CA LEU A 187 -18.03 -22.82 -13.93
C LEU A 187 -19.22 -23.79 -13.98
N LEU A 188 -20.08 -23.75 -12.97
CA LEU A 188 -21.32 -24.53 -12.97
C LEU A 188 -22.26 -24.06 -14.08
N LEU A 189 -22.45 -22.74 -14.21
CA LEU A 189 -23.31 -22.15 -15.24
C LEU A 189 -22.82 -22.46 -16.65
N THR A 190 -21.51 -22.33 -16.93
CA THR A 190 -20.96 -22.66 -18.26
C THR A 190 -21.08 -24.14 -18.58
N SER A 191 -20.91 -25.02 -17.58
CA SER A 191 -21.12 -26.47 -17.74
C SER A 191 -22.57 -26.80 -18.11
N ILE A 192 -23.53 -26.15 -17.44
CA ILE A 192 -24.97 -26.30 -17.71
C ILE A 192 -25.31 -25.77 -19.11
N ILE A 193 -24.88 -24.55 -19.45
CA ILE A 193 -25.12 -23.94 -20.77
C ILE A 193 -24.53 -24.82 -21.88
N SER A 194 -23.29 -25.29 -21.70
CA SER A 194 -22.61 -26.15 -22.66
C SER A 194 -23.37 -27.48 -22.85
N TYR A 195 -23.84 -28.10 -21.77
CA TYR A 195 -24.61 -29.34 -21.86
C TYR A 195 -25.92 -29.17 -22.63
N PHE A 196 -26.74 -28.18 -22.27
CA PHE A 196 -28.09 -28.03 -22.84
C PHE A 196 -28.11 -27.46 -24.25
N PHE A 197 -27.19 -26.55 -24.58
CA PHE A 197 -27.21 -25.81 -25.84
C PHE A 197 -26.20 -26.29 -26.88
N LEU A 198 -25.09 -26.90 -26.44
CA LEU A 198 -24.09 -27.46 -27.35
C LEU A 198 -24.18 -28.99 -27.39
N ILE A 199 -23.89 -29.67 -26.29
CA ILE A 199 -23.72 -31.14 -26.28
C ILE A 199 -25.01 -31.88 -26.64
N LYS A 200 -26.13 -31.56 -25.96
CA LYS A 200 -27.41 -32.27 -26.17
C LYS A 200 -27.95 -32.11 -27.61
N PRO A 201 -28.00 -30.91 -28.22
CA PRO A 201 -28.45 -30.75 -29.60
C PRO A 201 -27.53 -31.41 -30.64
N LEU A 202 -26.21 -31.32 -30.45
CA LEU A 202 -25.24 -32.01 -31.31
C LEU A 202 -25.44 -33.52 -31.25
N LYS A 203 -25.54 -34.11 -30.05
CA LYS A 203 -25.79 -35.56 -29.89
C LYS A 203 -27.08 -36.01 -30.55
N GLN A 204 -28.15 -35.22 -30.44
CA GLN A 204 -29.43 -35.52 -31.11
C GLN A 204 -29.31 -35.45 -32.63
N SER A 205 -28.60 -34.45 -33.15
CA SER A 205 -28.40 -34.26 -34.60
C SER A 205 -27.56 -35.39 -35.20
N PHE A 206 -26.45 -35.75 -34.54
CA PHE A 206 -25.64 -36.91 -34.95
C PHE A 206 -26.42 -38.21 -34.90
N LYS A 207 -27.25 -38.44 -33.88
CA LYS A 207 -28.09 -39.65 -33.81
C LYS A 207 -29.03 -39.76 -35.01
N LYS A 208 -29.63 -38.65 -35.46
CA LYS A 208 -30.49 -38.61 -36.66
C LYS A 208 -29.71 -38.93 -37.94
N VAL A 209 -28.52 -38.36 -38.10
CA VAL A 209 -27.66 -38.61 -39.27
C VAL A 209 -27.20 -40.07 -39.30
N ILE A 210 -26.78 -40.62 -38.15
CA ILE A 210 -26.38 -42.03 -38.03
C ILE A 210 -27.56 -42.96 -38.34
N SER A 211 -28.74 -42.70 -37.79
CA SER A 211 -29.93 -43.54 -38.08
C SER A 211 -30.34 -43.49 -39.54
N LEU A 212 -30.21 -42.32 -40.19
CA LEU A 212 -30.47 -42.17 -41.62
C LEU A 212 -29.44 -42.95 -42.45
N ALA A 213 -28.14 -42.83 -42.13
CA ALA A 213 -27.09 -43.59 -42.79
C ALA A 213 -27.30 -45.11 -42.65
N GLU A 214 -27.73 -45.57 -41.47
CA GLU A 214 -28.04 -46.98 -41.19
C GLU A 214 -29.30 -47.47 -41.94
N ALA A 215 -30.32 -46.62 -42.06
CA ALA A 215 -31.51 -46.91 -42.88
C ALA A 215 -31.14 -47.06 -44.36
N VAL A 216 -30.37 -46.10 -44.89
CA VAL A 216 -29.88 -46.13 -46.28
C VAL A 216 -28.98 -47.33 -46.54
N SER A 217 -28.07 -47.68 -45.62
CA SER A 217 -27.23 -48.87 -45.77
C SER A 217 -28.01 -50.19 -45.76
N ARG A 218 -29.19 -50.20 -45.12
CA ARG A 218 -30.14 -51.33 -45.15
C ARG A 218 -31.10 -51.29 -46.34
N GLY A 219 -30.95 -50.32 -47.26
CA GLY A 219 -31.79 -50.17 -48.44
C GLY A 219 -33.12 -49.46 -48.21
N ASP A 220 -33.36 -48.89 -47.03
CA ASP A 220 -34.55 -48.11 -46.73
C ASP A 220 -34.33 -46.62 -47.05
N PHE A 221 -34.71 -46.23 -48.28
CA PHE A 221 -34.63 -44.85 -48.75
C PHE A 221 -35.85 -44.00 -48.36
N SER A 222 -36.86 -44.57 -47.69
CA SER A 222 -38.07 -43.83 -47.30
C SER A 222 -37.76 -42.75 -46.25
N ALA A 223 -36.72 -42.97 -45.44
CA ALA A 223 -36.26 -42.07 -44.39
C ALA A 223 -35.65 -40.74 -44.88
N ILE A 224 -35.41 -40.57 -46.19
CA ILE A 224 -34.79 -39.36 -46.77
C ILE A 224 -35.82 -38.22 -46.97
N LYS A 225 -37.13 -38.51 -46.89
CA LYS A 225 -38.20 -37.59 -47.35
C LYS A 225 -38.83 -36.67 -46.30
N GLU A 226 -38.40 -36.68 -45.03
CA GLU A 226 -38.93 -35.77 -44.01
C GLU A 226 -37.94 -34.64 -43.68
N GLU A 227 -38.08 -33.50 -44.36
CA GLU A 227 -37.57 -32.18 -43.91
C GLU A 227 -38.70 -31.16 -43.80
#